data_AF-A0A9N9RFG4-F1
#
_entry.id   AF-A0A9N9RFG4-F1
#
_cell.length_a   1.000
_cell.length_b   1.000
_cell.length_c   1.000
_cell.angle_alpha   90.00
_cell.angle_beta   90.00
_cell.angle_gamma   90.00
#
_symmetry.space_group_name_H-M   'P 1'
#
loop_
_entity.id
_entity.type
_entity.pdbx_description
1 polymer ?
#
loop_
_entity_poly.entity_id
_entity_poly.type
_entity_poly.pdbx_seq_one_letter_code
_entity_poly.pdbx_strand_id
1 'polypeptide(L)'
;MFPSTFSIALLIICATIVLGKDCIYDPWGVCMYDCPPNTYTYAPNCVQVAMSKRTCSSPTSKPMGIICDYSHCECHEPLVWDERAQKCVLIKDCSDQANVQNQNKV
;
A
#
# COMPACT_ATOMS: atom_id res chain seq x y z
N MET A 1 34.94 -15.13 -28.93
CA MET A 1 33.59 -15.68 -29.14
C MET A 1 33.36 -16.69 -28.02
N PHE A 2 32.68 -16.47 -26.89
CA PHE A 2 31.74 -15.47 -26.37
C PHE A 2 31.93 -15.36 -24.85
N PRO A 3 32.18 -14.17 -24.25
CA PRO A 3 32.11 -13.99 -22.80
C PRO A 3 30.91 -13.12 -22.37
N SER A 4 29.77 -13.20 -23.07
CA SER A 4 28.66 -12.24 -22.87
C SER A 4 27.39 -12.81 -22.24
N THR A 5 27.33 -14.11 -21.92
CA THR A 5 26.09 -14.75 -21.42
C THR A 5 26.03 -14.88 -19.91
N PHE A 6 27.17 -14.91 -19.20
CA PHE A 6 27.20 -15.06 -17.74
C PHE A 6 26.74 -13.81 -16.98
N SER A 7 27.00 -12.60 -17.51
CA SER A 7 26.58 -11.34 -16.88
C SER A 7 25.07 -11.11 -16.92
N ILE A 8 24.37 -11.66 -17.91
CA ILE A 8 22.92 -11.47 -18.06
C ILE A 8 22.17 -12.33 -17.04
N ALA A 9 22.65 -13.56 -16.77
CA ALA A 9 22.04 -14.45 -15.80
C ALA A 9 22.09 -13.88 -14.37
N LEU A 10 23.17 -13.18 -14.00
CA LEU A 10 23.33 -12.59 -12.66
C LEU A 10 22.40 -11.38 -12.42
N LEU A 11 22.10 -10.60 -13.47
CA LEU A 11 21.14 -9.48 -13.42
C LEU A 11 19.70 -9.96 -13.23
N ILE A 12 19.33 -11.10 -13.83
CA ILE A 12 17.97 -11.66 -13.74
C ILE A 12 17.68 -12.20 -12.33
N ILE A 13 18.67 -12.80 -11.66
CA ILE A 13 18.48 -13.35 -10.32
C ILE A 13 18.24 -12.23 -9.29
N CYS A 14 18.91 -11.08 -9.43
CA CYS A 14 18.81 -9.96 -8.49
C CYS A 14 17.41 -9.30 -8.46
N ALA A 15 16.64 -9.37 -9.55
CA ALA A 15 15.30 -8.79 -9.62
C ALA A 15 14.24 -9.60 -8.84
N THR A 16 14.51 -10.86 -8.50
CA THR A 16 13.49 -11.75 -7.91
C THR A 16 13.49 -11.77 -6.37
N ILE A 17 14.52 -11.24 -5.73
CA ILE A 17 14.80 -11.47 -4.29
C ILE A 17 14.34 -10.34 -3.36
N VAL A 18 13.81 -9.22 -3.88
CA VAL A 18 13.52 -8.02 -3.06
C VAL A 18 12.06 -7.56 -3.16
N LEU A 19 11.12 -8.51 -3.28
CA LEU A 19 9.72 -8.26 -2.90
C LEU A 19 9.43 -9.06 -1.63
N GLY A 20 10.07 -8.67 -0.52
CA GLY A 20 9.55 -9.04 0.79
C GLY A 20 8.14 -8.48 0.87
N LYS A 21 7.14 -9.35 1.05
CA LYS A 21 5.77 -8.89 1.30
C LYS A 21 5.77 -8.22 2.67
N ASP A 22 5.35 -6.96 2.73
CA ASP A 22 5.05 -6.33 4.01
C ASP A 22 3.92 -7.10 4.69
N CYS A 23 3.86 -7.05 6.02
CA CYS A 23 2.79 -7.68 6.76
C CYS A 23 2.46 -6.95 8.07
N ILE A 24 1.25 -7.19 8.56
CA ILE A 24 0.79 -6.66 9.84
C ILE A 24 1.31 -7.56 10.94
N TYR A 25 2.04 -6.98 11.88
CA TYR A 25 2.64 -7.68 13.01
C TYR A 25 1.78 -7.50 14.27
N ASP A 26 1.73 -8.53 15.09
CA ASP A 26 1.19 -8.44 16.45
C ASP A 26 2.22 -7.81 17.43
N PRO A 27 1.84 -7.56 18.71
CA PRO A 27 2.75 -7.00 19.70
C PRO A 27 4.00 -7.86 20.02
N TRP A 28 3.99 -9.14 19.64
CA TRP A 28 5.12 -10.06 19.82
C TRP A 28 6.02 -10.14 18.57
N GLY A 29 5.70 -9.38 17.52
CA GLY A 29 6.44 -9.37 16.26
C GLY A 29 6.11 -10.54 15.34
N VAL A 30 5.00 -11.24 15.57
CA VAL A 30 4.54 -12.32 14.69
C VAL A 30 3.67 -11.73 13.59
N CYS A 31 4.00 -12.09 12.35
CA CYS A 31 3.25 -11.70 11.16
C CYS A 31 1.86 -12.36 11.16
N MET A 32 0.81 -11.55 11.26
CA MET A 32 -0.58 -12.02 11.31
C MET A 32 -1.23 -12.07 9.93
N TYR A 33 -1.02 -11.03 9.11
CA TYR A 33 -1.64 -10.91 7.80
C TYR A 33 -0.66 -10.31 6.79
N ASP A 34 -0.41 -11.03 5.70
CA ASP A 34 0.34 -10.51 4.56
C ASP A 34 -0.38 -9.32 3.94
N CYS A 35 0.36 -8.25 3.69
CA CYS A 35 -0.15 -7.14 2.94
C CYS A 35 -0.26 -7.50 1.44
N PRO A 36 -1.33 -7.04 0.76
CA PRO A 36 -1.48 -7.20 -0.68
C PRO A 36 -0.25 -6.69 -1.46
N PRO A 37 -0.02 -7.15 -2.70
CA PRO A 37 1.06 -6.63 -3.51
C PRO A 37 0.94 -5.11 -3.70
N ASN A 38 2.10 -4.42 -3.72
CA ASN A 38 2.22 -2.96 -3.83
C ASN A 38 1.56 -2.18 -2.67
N THR A 39 1.47 -2.81 -1.50
CA THR A 39 1.14 -2.13 -0.25
C THR A 39 2.26 -2.31 0.76
N TYR A 40 2.32 -1.41 1.74
CA TYR A 40 3.24 -1.46 2.85
C TYR A 40 2.48 -1.39 4.18
N THR A 41 3.11 -1.84 5.26
CA THR A 41 2.51 -1.76 6.59
C THR A 41 2.59 -0.34 7.13
N TYR A 42 1.43 0.27 7.37
CA TYR A 42 1.30 1.50 8.13
C TYR A 42 0.96 1.16 9.58
N ALA A 43 1.86 1.47 10.51
CA ALA A 43 1.70 1.24 11.93
C ALA A 43 2.25 2.45 12.72
N PRO A 44 1.48 3.53 12.86
CA PRO A 44 1.86 4.66 13.70
C PRO A 44 2.01 4.20 15.15
N ASN A 45 3.00 4.74 15.84
CA ASN A 45 3.16 4.49 17.27
C ASN A 45 2.15 5.31 18.10
N CYS A 46 2.06 5.01 19.41
CA CYS A 46 1.27 5.75 20.40
C CYS A 46 1.63 7.24 20.59
N VAL A 47 2.49 7.82 19.76
CA VAL A 47 2.96 9.20 19.86
C VAL A 47 2.50 10.01 18.65
N GLN A 48 2.39 9.37 17.49
CA GLN A 48 2.00 10.02 16.26
C GLN A 48 0.48 10.04 16.10
N VAL A 49 -0.03 11.08 15.43
CA VAL A 49 -1.43 11.12 15.00
C VAL A 49 -1.60 10.09 13.88
N ALA A 50 -2.47 9.11 14.11
CA ALA A 50 -2.86 8.14 13.12
C ALA A 50 -3.60 8.82 11.97
N MET A 51 -3.25 8.43 10.74
CA MET A 51 -3.84 8.95 9.51
C MET A 51 -4.75 7.90 8.91
N SER A 52 -5.91 8.34 8.41
CA SER A 52 -6.86 7.44 7.75
C SER A 52 -6.28 6.90 6.45
N LYS A 53 -6.65 5.65 6.14
CA LYS A 53 -6.32 5.00 4.86
C LYS A 53 -6.87 5.79 3.67
N ARG A 54 -6.08 5.87 2.58
CA ARG A 54 -6.53 6.50 1.33
C ARG A 54 -7.30 5.50 0.49
N THR A 55 -8.56 5.79 0.22
CA THR A 55 -9.44 4.94 -0.58
C THR A 55 -10.00 5.71 -1.76
N CYS A 56 -10.61 5.01 -2.72
CA CYS A 56 -11.33 5.66 -3.81
C CYS A 56 -12.44 6.61 -3.33
N SER A 57 -13.09 6.30 -2.19
CA SER A 57 -14.14 7.13 -1.58
C SER A 57 -13.58 8.31 -0.77
N SER A 58 -12.37 8.18 -0.23
CA SER A 58 -11.68 9.23 0.52
C SER A 58 -10.19 9.25 0.11
N PRO A 59 -9.85 9.96 -0.99
CA PRO A 59 -8.50 9.91 -1.57
C PRO A 59 -7.44 10.61 -0.70
N THR A 60 -7.87 11.50 0.19
CA THR A 60 -6.99 12.24 1.10
C THR A 60 -7.03 11.63 2.49
N SER A 61 -5.86 11.34 3.07
CA SER A 61 -5.74 10.93 4.46
C SER A 61 -6.17 12.05 5.41
N LYS A 62 -6.95 11.69 6.43
CA LYS A 62 -7.41 12.61 7.47
C LYS A 62 -6.84 12.18 8.83
N PRO A 63 -6.49 13.14 9.70
CA PRO A 63 -6.05 12.80 11.05
C PRO A 63 -7.21 12.16 11.84
N MET A 64 -6.93 11.05 12.51
CA MET A 64 -7.90 10.30 13.32
C MET A 64 -7.62 10.41 14.83
N GLY A 65 -6.54 11.10 15.23
CA GLY A 65 -6.08 11.19 16.62
C GLY A 65 -4.95 10.21 16.92
N ILE A 66 -4.53 10.12 18.18
CA ILE A 66 -3.48 9.19 18.62
C ILE A 66 -4.14 7.83 18.94
N ILE A 67 -3.76 6.79 18.20
CA ILE A 67 -4.31 5.44 18.34
C ILE A 67 -3.16 4.44 18.43
N CYS A 68 -3.09 3.68 19.51
CA CYS A 68 -1.95 2.82 19.87
C CYS A 68 -1.88 1.47 19.15
N ASP A 69 -3.03 0.92 18.75
CA ASP A 69 -3.13 -0.40 18.12
C ASP A 69 -3.68 -0.29 16.69
N TYR A 70 -3.37 0.82 16.02
CA TYR A 70 -3.81 1.06 14.65
C TYR A 70 -2.72 0.61 13.68
N SER A 71 -2.99 -0.46 12.95
CA SER A 71 -2.13 -0.91 11.86
C SER A 71 -2.96 -1.40 10.67
N HIS A 72 -2.53 -1.05 9.46
CA HIS A 72 -3.17 -1.49 8.23
C HIS A 72 -2.20 -1.48 7.05
N CYS A 73 -2.57 -2.19 5.98
CA CYS A 73 -1.82 -2.14 4.72
C CYS A 73 -2.23 -0.92 3.91
N GLU A 74 -1.27 -0.05 3.62
CA GLU A 74 -1.43 1.22 2.93
C GLU A 74 -0.83 1.16 1.52
N CYS A 75 -1.43 1.88 0.58
CA CYS A 75 -0.89 2.00 -0.78
C CYS A 75 0.25 3.02 -0.84
N HIS A 76 1.26 2.79 -1.67
CA HIS A 76 2.27 3.82 -1.95
C HIS A 76 1.64 5.05 -2.61
N GLU A 77 2.03 6.25 -2.20
CA GLU A 77 1.62 7.48 -2.89
C GLU A 77 2.14 7.46 -4.35
N PRO A 78 1.32 7.86 -5.35
CA PRO A 78 0.01 8.53 -5.26
C PRO A 78 -1.22 7.58 -5.38
N LEU A 79 -1.04 6.27 -5.20
CA LEU A 79 -2.11 5.27 -5.37
C LEU A 79 -3.09 5.28 -4.20
N VAL A 80 -4.34 4.92 -4.45
CA VAL A 80 -5.42 4.77 -3.46
C VAL A 80 -5.93 3.33 -3.46
N TRP A 81 -6.49 2.89 -2.34
CA TRP A 81 -7.08 1.56 -2.20
C TRP A 81 -8.49 1.52 -2.82
N ASP A 82 -8.68 0.63 -3.79
CA ASP A 82 -10.00 0.28 -4.32
C ASP A 82 -10.56 -0.91 -3.53
N GLU A 83 -11.61 -0.67 -2.75
CA GLU A 83 -12.24 -1.67 -1.90
C GLU A 83 -12.97 -2.76 -2.69
N ARG A 84 -13.38 -2.50 -3.94
CA ARG A 84 -14.05 -3.51 -4.77
C ARG A 84 -13.05 -4.37 -5.50
N ALA A 85 -12.04 -3.75 -6.08
CA ALA A 85 -10.99 -4.45 -6.80
C ALA A 85 -9.92 -5.05 -5.86
N GLN A 86 -9.94 -4.70 -4.57
CA GLN A 86 -9.00 -5.15 -3.54
C GLN A 86 -7.54 -4.92 -3.98
N LYS A 87 -7.27 -3.77 -4.58
CA LYS A 87 -5.95 -3.41 -5.12
C LYS A 87 -5.69 -1.91 -5.05
N CYS A 88 -4.43 -1.52 -5.04
CA CYS A 88 -4.02 -0.14 -5.20
C CYS A 88 -4.13 0.31 -6.66
N VAL A 89 -4.81 1.43 -6.89
CA VAL A 89 -5.01 2.03 -8.21
C VAL A 89 -4.77 3.54 -8.15
N LEU A 90 -4.63 4.17 -9.32
CA LEU A 90 -4.75 5.63 -9.38
C LEU A 90 -6.21 6.02 -9.13
N ILE A 91 -6.43 7.20 -8.55
CA ILE A 91 -7.79 7.73 -8.31
C ILE A 91 -8.66 7.77 -9.58
N LYS A 92 -8.03 7.90 -10.74
CA LYS A 92 -8.69 7.89 -12.06
C LYS A 92 -9.17 6.51 -12.48
N ASP A 93 -8.62 5.44 -11.91
CA ASP A 93 -8.89 4.06 -12.29
C ASP A 93 -9.73 3.32 -11.22
N CYS A 94 -10.32 4.07 -10.29
CA CYS A 94 -11.23 3.52 -9.29
C CYS A 94 -12.45 2.88 -9.95
N SER A 95 -12.81 1.67 -9.53
CA SER A 95 -13.95 0.92 -10.09
C SER A 95 -15.30 1.65 -9.94
N ASP A 96 -15.35 2.67 -9.09
CA ASP A 96 -16.55 3.43 -8.70
C ASP A 96 -16.66 4.83 -9.31
N GLN A 97 -16.11 5.06 -10.51
CA GLN A 97 -16.24 6.35 -11.21
C GLN A 97 -17.68 6.88 -11.40
N ALA A 98 -18.72 6.10 -11.09
CA ALA A 98 -20.10 6.56 -11.08
C ALA A 98 -20.46 7.50 -9.90
N ASN A 99 -19.67 7.60 -8.82
CA ASN A 99 -20.08 8.38 -7.62
C ASN A 99 -19.09 9.45 -7.10
N VAL A 100 -17.87 9.55 -7.65
CA VAL A 100 -16.83 10.44 -7.09
C VAL A 100 -16.84 11.86 -7.69
N GLN A 101 -17.52 12.10 -8.82
CA GLN A 101 -17.55 13.44 -9.46
C GLN A 101 -18.53 14.44 -8.80
N ASN A 102 -19.23 14.08 -7.72
CA ASN A 102 -20.28 14.93 -7.12
C ASN A 102 -19.89 15.57 -5.78
N GLN A 103 -18.59 15.75 -5.50
CA GLN A 103 -18.12 16.49 -4.31
C GLN A 103 -17.27 17.74 -4.63
N ASN A 104 -17.07 18.07 -5.91
CA ASN A 104 -16.37 19.30 -6.34
C ASN A 104 -17.27 20.26 -7.12
N LYS A 105 -18.53 20.42 -6.70
CA LYS A 105 -19.39 21.53 -7.15
C LYS A 105 -20.21 22.08 -5.98
N VAL A 106 -19.59 22.94 -5.18
CA VAL A 106 -20.28 23.92 -4.32
C VAL A 106 -19.68 25.28 -4.62
#